data_AF-A0A2H0VXE0-F1
#
_entry.id   AF-A0A2H0VXE0-F1
#
_cell.length_a   1.000
_cell.length_b   1.000
_cell.length_c   1.000
_cell.angle_alpha   90.00
_cell.angle_beta   90.00
_cell.angle_gamma   90.00
#
_symmetry.space_group_name_H-M   'P 1'
#
loop_
_entity.id
_entity.type
_entity.pdbx_description
1 polymer ?
#
loop_
_entity_poly.entity_id
_entity_poly.type
_entity_poly.pdbx_seq_one_letter_code
_entity_poly.pdbx_strand_id
1 'polypeptide(L)'
;MHSLFILPRIRILIKLLPIVVIGVFLCIRSVSAVAINTWDNSDADNSWNNPNNWSLGVVPDSDDIATFDATSDTPCNIDADVNVAGFDINTGYTSTITQTSTYTITVGGNGFLQDVGTFSGGSGTIDINGNLTLNGASAVFNSTSGTLQLGGGSFNHTSGTFNHSS
;
A
#
# COMPACT_ATOMS: atom_id res chain seq x y z
N MET A 1 28.67 -77.80 22.91
CA MET A 1 30.01 -78.08 22.33
C MET A 1 29.88 -77.88 20.83
N HIS A 2 30.25 -76.77 20.21
CA HIS A 2 31.62 -76.28 20.09
C HIS A 2 31.66 -74.77 19.80
N SER A 3 32.48 -74.08 20.61
CA SER A 3 33.25 -72.87 20.28
C SER A 3 34.08 -73.10 19.00
N LEU A 4 34.56 -72.17 18.17
CA LEU A 4 34.92 -70.75 18.21
C LEU A 4 35.42 -70.44 16.78
N PHE A 5 35.24 -69.25 16.18
CA PHE A 5 36.27 -68.68 15.28
C PHE A 5 36.08 -67.16 15.15
N ILE A 6 37.13 -66.43 15.56
CA ILE A 6 37.30 -64.97 15.47
C ILE A 6 38.03 -64.66 14.15
N LEU A 7 37.65 -63.59 13.45
CA LEU A 7 38.55 -62.82 12.58
C LEU A 7 38.41 -61.31 12.83
N PRO A 8 39.49 -60.51 12.72
CA PRO A 8 39.53 -59.10 13.13
C PRO A 8 39.32 -58.08 11.99
N ARG A 9 38.76 -56.91 12.36
CA ARG A 9 38.95 -55.51 11.89
C ARG A 9 39.09 -55.21 10.38
N ILE A 10 38.18 -54.36 9.85
CA ILE A 10 38.54 -53.26 8.94
C ILE A 10 37.75 -52.00 9.35
N ARG A 11 38.49 -50.91 9.55
CA ARG A 11 38.01 -49.57 9.95
C ARG A 11 37.63 -48.79 8.69
N ILE A 12 36.39 -48.32 8.56
CA ILE A 12 36.05 -47.25 7.62
C ILE A 12 35.78 -45.97 8.43
N LEU A 13 36.76 -45.08 8.38
CA LEU A 13 36.70 -43.72 8.91
C LEU A 13 36.11 -42.81 7.83
N ILE A 14 34.86 -42.38 7.95
CA ILE A 14 34.28 -41.32 7.09
C ILE A 14 33.67 -40.22 7.97
N LYS A 15 34.53 -39.25 8.28
CA LYS A 15 34.35 -37.80 8.41
C LYS A 15 33.08 -37.24 9.09
N LEU A 16 33.30 -36.63 10.26
CA LEU A 16 32.50 -35.54 10.83
C LEU A 16 32.66 -34.24 10.00
N LEU A 17 31.54 -33.55 9.71
CA LEU A 17 31.21 -32.13 9.99
C LEU A 17 30.14 -31.59 9.00
N PRO A 18 29.24 -30.65 9.39
CA PRO A 18 28.57 -30.50 10.68
C PRO A 18 27.06 -30.21 10.54
N ILE A 19 26.35 -30.38 11.66
CA ILE A 19 24.97 -29.96 11.94
C ILE A 19 24.93 -28.41 12.03
N VAL A 20 25.31 -27.71 10.96
CA VAL A 20 25.22 -26.24 10.84
C VAL A 20 24.16 -25.84 9.79
N VAL A 21 23.59 -26.80 9.07
CA VAL A 21 22.47 -26.54 8.14
C VAL A 21 21.11 -26.44 8.87
N ILE A 22 21.07 -26.71 10.19
CA ILE A 22 19.88 -26.48 11.05
C ILE A 22 19.95 -25.09 11.74
N GLY A 23 20.90 -24.23 11.34
CA GLY A 23 21.18 -22.93 11.96
C GLY A 23 20.65 -21.70 11.22
N VAL A 24 19.79 -21.86 10.21
CA VAL A 24 19.09 -20.74 9.59
C VAL A 24 17.62 -21.14 9.43
N PHE A 25 16.91 -21.19 10.56
CA PHE A 25 15.46 -21.00 10.52
C PHE A 25 15.28 -19.57 10.03
N LEU A 26 15.11 -19.47 8.71
CA LEU A 26 14.67 -18.33 7.94
C LEU A 26 13.84 -17.37 8.82
N CYS A 27 14.49 -16.36 9.40
CA CYS A 27 13.82 -15.09 9.61
C CYS A 27 13.82 -14.40 8.25
N ILE A 28 13.19 -15.02 7.25
CA ILE A 28 12.67 -14.23 6.14
C ILE A 28 11.63 -13.35 6.81
N ARG A 29 11.96 -12.08 6.95
CA ARG A 29 10.92 -11.06 6.97
C ARG A 29 10.06 -11.39 5.76
N SER A 30 8.82 -11.82 5.98
CA SER A 30 7.85 -11.84 4.89
C SER A 30 7.89 -10.43 4.32
N VAL A 31 8.44 -10.25 3.12
CA VAL A 31 8.25 -9.01 2.40
C VAL A 31 6.78 -9.07 2.04
N SER A 32 5.94 -8.38 2.82
CA SER A 32 4.54 -8.17 2.42
C SER A 32 4.61 -7.51 1.05
N ALA A 33 4.08 -8.18 0.03
CA ALA A 33 3.95 -7.56 -1.27
C ALA A 33 2.81 -6.56 -1.14
N VAL A 34 3.04 -5.33 -1.57
CA VAL A 34 1.99 -4.32 -1.55
C VAL A 34 0.85 -4.79 -2.44
N ALA A 35 -0.35 -4.92 -1.88
CA ALA A 35 -1.52 -5.33 -2.65
C ALA A 35 -2.20 -4.11 -3.28
N ILE A 36 -2.83 -4.31 -4.44
CA ILE A 36 -3.67 -3.28 -5.05
C ILE A 36 -5.08 -3.51 -4.55
N ASN A 37 -5.65 -2.51 -3.89
CA ASN A 37 -7.01 -2.54 -3.42
C ASN A 37 -7.83 -1.45 -4.13
N THR A 38 -8.62 -1.88 -5.11
CA THR A 38 -9.34 -1.00 -6.02
C THR A 38 -10.71 -0.61 -5.49
N TRP A 39 -11.05 0.67 -5.61
CA TRP A 39 -12.37 1.21 -5.33
C TRP A 39 -13.41 0.69 -6.31
N ASP A 40 -14.45 0.03 -5.80
CA ASP A 40 -15.57 -0.49 -6.59
C ASP A 40 -16.93 0.08 -6.18
N ASN A 41 -17.05 0.57 -4.93
CA ASN A 41 -18.29 1.09 -4.34
C ASN A 41 -19.50 0.15 -4.52
N SER A 42 -19.31 -1.16 -4.32
CA SER A 42 -20.36 -2.16 -4.56
C SER A 42 -21.63 -1.94 -3.73
N ASP A 43 -21.53 -1.35 -2.54
CA ASP A 43 -22.69 -1.02 -1.70
C ASP A 43 -23.33 0.34 -2.05
N ALA A 44 -22.73 1.11 -2.96
CA ALA A 44 -23.21 2.40 -3.45
C ALA A 44 -23.46 3.47 -2.37
N ASP A 45 -22.71 3.41 -1.26
CA ASP A 45 -22.81 4.37 -0.14
C ASP A 45 -21.69 5.42 -0.17
N ASN A 46 -20.71 5.28 -1.07
CA ASN A 46 -19.53 6.13 -1.24
C ASN A 46 -18.59 6.17 -0.02
N SER A 47 -18.76 5.30 0.99
CA SER A 47 -17.94 5.30 2.20
C SER A 47 -16.57 4.66 1.94
N TRP A 48 -15.48 5.40 2.18
CA TRP A 48 -14.13 4.83 2.20
C TRP A 48 -14.03 3.70 3.23
N ASN A 49 -14.66 3.88 4.40
CA ASN A 49 -14.56 2.97 5.52
C ASN A 49 -15.53 1.77 5.46
N ASN A 50 -16.16 1.52 4.31
CA ASN A 50 -16.93 0.30 4.07
C ASN A 50 -16.05 -0.74 3.33
N PRO A 51 -15.70 -1.88 3.96
CA PRO A 51 -14.94 -2.96 3.32
C PRO A 51 -15.52 -3.48 1.99
N ASN A 52 -16.85 -3.42 1.82
CA ASN A 52 -17.52 -3.92 0.62
C ASN A 52 -17.34 -3.01 -0.60
N ASN A 53 -16.83 -1.79 -0.41
CA ASN A 53 -16.55 -0.85 -1.51
C ASN A 53 -15.15 -1.03 -2.11
N TRP A 54 -14.43 -2.05 -1.68
CA TRP A 54 -13.05 -2.33 -2.02
C TRP A 54 -12.90 -3.74 -2.53
N SER A 55 -12.15 -3.90 -3.63
CA SER A 55 -11.98 -5.17 -4.35
C SER A 55 -11.46 -6.34 -3.50
N LEU A 56 -10.74 -6.07 -2.40
CA LEU A 56 -10.25 -7.09 -1.48
C LEU A 56 -11.23 -7.44 -0.34
N GLY A 57 -12.39 -6.78 -0.28
CA GLY A 57 -13.37 -6.95 0.79
C GLY A 57 -12.88 -6.42 2.15
N VAL A 58 -11.90 -5.52 2.14
CA VAL A 58 -11.29 -4.86 3.30
C VAL A 58 -10.95 -3.42 2.95
N VAL A 59 -11.00 -2.53 3.94
CA VAL A 59 -10.54 -1.14 3.77
C VAL A 59 -9.01 -1.15 3.62
N PRO A 60 -8.42 -0.43 2.63
CA PRO A 60 -6.99 -0.40 2.40
C PRO A 60 -6.20 0.02 3.65
N ASP A 61 -5.12 -0.69 3.95
CA ASP A 61 -4.20 -0.38 5.05
C ASP A 61 -2.76 -0.09 4.56
N SER A 62 -1.81 0.00 5.50
CA SER A 62 -0.42 0.39 5.20
C SER A 62 0.34 -0.56 4.28
N ASP A 63 -0.20 -1.75 4.02
CA ASP A 63 0.34 -2.72 3.07
C ASP A 63 -0.35 -2.62 1.69
N ASP A 64 -1.36 -1.76 1.52
CA ASP A 64 -2.14 -1.64 0.28
C ASP A 64 -1.87 -0.33 -0.49
N ILE A 65 -1.92 -0.39 -1.82
CA ILE A 65 -2.17 0.78 -2.66
C ILE A 65 -3.67 0.89 -2.86
N ALA A 66 -4.25 1.99 -2.37
CA ALA A 66 -5.62 2.35 -2.69
C ALA A 66 -5.69 2.88 -4.13
N THR A 67 -6.42 2.17 -4.99
CA THR A 67 -6.50 2.49 -6.42
C THR A 67 -7.89 2.90 -6.83
N PHE A 68 -7.99 4.03 -7.54
CA PHE A 68 -9.18 4.51 -8.20
C PHE A 68 -8.92 4.47 -9.72
N ASP A 69 -9.70 3.70 -10.47
CA ASP A 69 -9.54 3.53 -11.91
C ASP A 69 -10.90 3.34 -12.62
N ALA A 70 -10.90 2.78 -13.83
CA ALA A 70 -12.13 2.53 -14.59
C ALA A 70 -13.09 1.50 -13.98
N THR A 71 -12.73 0.83 -12.87
CA THR A 71 -13.58 -0.16 -12.17
C THR A 71 -14.85 0.50 -11.64
N SER A 72 -14.74 1.70 -11.10
CA SER A 72 -15.87 2.52 -10.64
C SER A 72 -15.53 3.99 -10.76
N ASP A 73 -16.46 4.77 -11.32
CA ASP A 73 -16.35 6.23 -11.41
C ASP A 73 -17.32 6.92 -10.44
N THR A 74 -17.64 6.30 -9.31
CA THR A 74 -18.49 6.91 -8.28
C THR A 74 -17.66 7.73 -7.29
N PRO A 75 -18.23 8.77 -6.67
CA PRO A 75 -17.54 9.53 -5.63
C PRO A 75 -17.09 8.64 -4.46
N CYS A 76 -16.04 9.08 -3.77
CA CYS A 76 -15.56 8.47 -2.54
C CYS A 76 -15.49 9.52 -1.42
N ASN A 77 -16.06 9.20 -0.27
CA ASN A 77 -16.03 10.00 0.94
C ASN A 77 -15.06 9.34 1.93
N ILE A 78 -13.90 9.97 2.15
CA ILE A 78 -12.99 9.58 3.23
C ILE A 78 -13.65 10.00 4.55
N ASP A 79 -14.18 9.02 5.25
CA ASP A 79 -14.97 9.11 6.48
C ASP A 79 -14.34 8.39 7.68
N ALA A 80 -13.06 8.02 7.54
CA ALA A 80 -12.18 7.50 8.59
C ALA A 80 -10.72 7.91 8.30
N ASP A 81 -9.82 7.71 9.26
CA ASP A 81 -8.38 7.91 9.04
C ASP A 81 -7.86 6.92 7.98
N VAL A 82 -7.02 7.43 7.09
CA VAL A 82 -6.39 6.66 6.00
C VAL A 82 -4.92 6.45 6.34
N ASN A 83 -4.46 5.21 6.21
CA ASN A 83 -3.04 4.86 6.29
C ASN A 83 -2.76 3.79 5.25
N VAL A 84 -2.19 4.19 4.10
CA VAL A 84 -1.99 3.32 2.93
C VAL A 84 -0.54 3.27 2.49
N ALA A 85 -0.12 2.19 1.85
CA ALA A 85 1.22 2.09 1.25
C ALA A 85 1.40 3.10 0.10
N GLY A 86 0.32 3.37 -0.65
CA GLY A 86 0.25 4.31 -1.77
C GLY A 86 -1.20 4.69 -2.13
N PHE A 87 -1.36 5.73 -2.94
CA PHE A 87 -2.66 6.27 -3.31
C PHE A 87 -2.66 6.66 -4.80
N ASP A 88 -3.36 5.91 -5.64
CA ASP A 88 -3.32 6.04 -7.09
C ASP A 88 -4.69 6.39 -7.68
N ILE A 89 -4.77 7.53 -8.36
CA ILE A 89 -5.96 7.99 -9.09
C ILE A 89 -5.66 7.94 -10.59
N ASN A 90 -6.09 6.85 -11.22
CA ASN A 90 -5.74 6.47 -12.58
C ASN A 90 -6.86 6.75 -13.58
N THR A 91 -6.48 6.69 -14.86
CA THR A 91 -7.40 6.88 -15.99
C THR A 91 -8.66 6.03 -15.84
N GLY A 92 -9.83 6.66 -16.01
CA GLY A 92 -11.13 6.04 -15.81
C GLY A 92 -11.88 6.58 -14.59
N TYR A 93 -11.16 7.05 -13.57
CA TYR A 93 -11.76 7.73 -12.42
C TYR A 93 -11.78 9.25 -12.64
N THR A 94 -12.93 9.77 -13.06
CA THR A 94 -13.18 11.22 -13.26
C THR A 94 -13.93 11.87 -12.09
N SER A 95 -14.44 11.06 -11.17
CA SER A 95 -15.16 11.46 -9.96
C SER A 95 -14.30 12.18 -8.91
N THR A 96 -14.95 12.53 -7.80
CA THR A 96 -14.32 13.26 -6.68
C THR A 96 -14.10 12.35 -5.48
N ILE A 97 -12.87 12.33 -4.96
CA ILE A 97 -12.52 11.80 -3.64
C ILE A 97 -12.55 12.98 -2.67
N THR A 98 -13.34 12.89 -1.60
CA THR A 98 -13.53 13.98 -0.63
C THR A 98 -13.07 13.56 0.75
N GLN A 99 -12.07 14.25 1.31
CA GLN A 99 -11.75 14.19 2.73
C GLN A 99 -12.81 14.97 3.51
N THR A 100 -13.77 14.25 4.10
CA THR A 100 -15.02 14.86 4.60
C THR A 100 -14.88 15.66 5.90
N SER A 101 -13.77 15.50 6.63
CA SER A 101 -13.58 16.08 7.97
C SER A 101 -12.08 16.24 8.29
N THR A 102 -11.72 16.18 9.57
CA THR A 102 -10.36 16.22 10.11
C THR A 102 -9.63 14.88 10.05
N TYR A 103 -10.18 13.87 9.35
CA TYR A 103 -9.54 12.57 9.20
C TYR A 103 -8.15 12.70 8.59
N THR A 104 -7.17 12.08 9.22
CA THR A 104 -5.80 12.11 8.73
C THR A 104 -5.63 11.19 7.53
N ILE A 105 -4.75 11.58 6.60
CA ILE A 105 -4.37 10.75 5.46
C ILE A 105 -2.86 10.59 5.50
N THR A 106 -2.41 9.37 5.75
CA THR A 106 -1.00 8.98 5.66
C THR A 106 -0.80 8.10 4.44
N VAL A 107 0.10 8.54 3.56
CA VAL A 107 0.49 7.80 2.36
C VAL A 107 1.95 7.38 2.52
N GLY A 108 2.21 6.09 2.36
CA GLY A 108 3.51 5.47 2.50
C GLY A 108 4.47 5.78 1.34
N GLY A 109 5.56 5.02 1.30
CA GLY A 109 6.67 5.26 0.36
C GLY A 109 6.33 5.08 -1.12
N ASN A 110 5.21 4.41 -1.47
CA ASN A 110 4.78 4.32 -2.87
C ASN A 110 4.19 5.65 -3.36
N GLY A 111 3.86 6.56 -2.45
CA GLY A 111 3.46 7.93 -2.79
C GLY A 111 2.01 8.07 -3.25
N PHE A 112 1.71 9.27 -3.71
CA PHE A 112 0.41 9.69 -4.20
C PHE A 112 0.55 10.03 -5.69
N LEU A 113 -0.17 9.33 -6.57
CA LEU A 113 -0.22 9.58 -8.00
C LEU A 113 -1.63 10.00 -8.41
N GLN A 114 -1.73 11.07 -9.20
CA GLN A 114 -2.99 11.52 -9.78
C GLN A 114 -2.84 11.88 -11.26
N ASP A 115 -3.48 11.06 -12.09
CA ASP A 115 -3.53 11.23 -13.55
C ASP A 115 -4.86 11.82 -14.03
N VAL A 116 -5.91 11.77 -13.22
CA VAL A 116 -7.27 12.28 -13.54
C VAL A 116 -8.04 12.60 -12.25
N GLY A 117 -9.33 12.92 -12.38
CA GLY A 117 -10.26 13.06 -11.26
C GLY A 117 -9.97 14.28 -10.38
N THR A 118 -10.78 14.41 -9.32
CA THR A 118 -10.61 15.45 -8.31
C THR A 118 -10.33 14.83 -6.95
N PHE A 119 -9.23 15.23 -6.33
CA PHE A 119 -9.01 15.06 -4.90
C PHE A 119 -9.42 16.35 -4.20
N SER A 120 -10.37 16.27 -3.27
CA SER A 120 -10.86 17.38 -2.47
C SER A 120 -10.47 17.19 -1.01
N GLY A 121 -9.36 17.82 -0.62
CA GLY A 121 -8.92 17.89 0.77
C GLY A 121 -9.95 18.59 1.67
N GLY A 122 -9.99 18.14 2.92
CA GLY A 122 -10.77 18.70 4.01
C GLY A 122 -9.86 19.51 4.92
N SER A 123 -9.91 19.28 6.23
CA SER A 123 -9.09 20.01 7.22
C SER A 123 -8.12 19.13 8.01
N GLY A 124 -8.17 17.81 7.82
CA GLY A 124 -7.23 16.87 8.46
C GLY A 124 -5.86 16.90 7.79
N THR A 125 -4.82 16.57 8.56
CA THR A 125 -3.45 16.48 8.04
C THR A 125 -3.35 15.43 6.93
N ILE A 126 -2.67 15.79 5.84
CA ILE A 126 -2.27 14.87 4.77
C ILE A 126 -0.74 14.77 4.84
N ASP A 127 -0.22 13.58 5.12
CA ASP A 127 1.21 13.28 5.18
C ASP A 127 1.59 12.27 4.10
N ILE A 128 2.39 12.70 3.12
CA ILE A 128 2.85 11.89 2.00
C ILE A 128 4.34 11.60 2.22
N ASN A 129 4.63 10.35 2.57
CA ASN A 129 6.00 9.87 2.82
C ASN A 129 6.71 9.40 1.54
N GLY A 130 6.00 9.33 0.41
CA GLY A 130 6.54 9.11 -0.93
C GLY A 130 6.53 10.37 -1.79
N ASN A 131 6.54 10.20 -3.11
CA ASN A 131 6.35 11.31 -4.05
C ASN A 131 4.88 11.74 -4.07
N LEU A 132 4.62 13.03 -4.23
CA LEU A 132 3.33 13.55 -4.71
C LEU A 132 3.48 13.85 -6.20
N THR A 133 2.77 13.12 -7.06
CA THR A 133 2.89 13.20 -8.50
C THR A 133 1.55 13.56 -9.14
N LEU A 134 1.49 14.73 -9.79
CA LEU A 134 0.32 15.23 -10.51
C LEU A 134 0.66 15.33 -12.00
N ASN A 135 0.13 14.40 -12.80
CA ASN A 135 0.45 14.30 -14.24
C ASN A 135 -0.73 14.57 -15.17
N GLY A 136 -1.95 14.45 -14.64
CA GLY A 136 -3.16 14.60 -15.41
C GLY A 136 -3.49 16.03 -15.79
N ALA A 137 -3.64 16.34 -17.09
CA ALA A 137 -4.11 17.67 -17.49
C ALA A 137 -5.48 18.04 -16.92
N SER A 138 -6.33 17.04 -16.68
CA SER A 138 -7.64 17.19 -16.04
C SER A 138 -7.64 16.89 -14.54
N ALA A 139 -6.50 16.50 -13.96
CA ALA A 139 -6.40 16.25 -12.53
C ALA A 139 -6.55 17.57 -11.75
N VAL A 140 -7.36 17.53 -10.69
CA VAL A 140 -7.50 18.62 -9.73
C VAL A 140 -7.15 18.10 -8.35
N PHE A 141 -6.09 18.62 -7.76
CA PHE A 141 -5.73 18.38 -6.37
C PHE A 141 -6.03 19.65 -5.55
N ASN A 142 -7.14 19.64 -4.82
CA ASN A 142 -7.44 20.64 -3.82
C ASN A 142 -6.83 20.18 -2.50
N SER A 143 -5.74 20.82 -2.08
CA SER A 143 -5.06 20.47 -0.84
C SER A 143 -5.98 20.65 0.36
N THR A 144 -5.68 19.92 1.44
CA THR A 144 -6.28 20.22 2.74
C THR A 144 -6.03 21.68 3.15
N SER A 145 -7.02 22.26 3.84
CA SER A 145 -6.91 23.51 4.59
C SER A 145 -6.10 23.35 5.89
N GLY A 146 -5.84 22.11 6.32
CA GLY A 146 -4.92 21.76 7.38
C GLY A 146 -3.46 21.79 6.90
N THR A 147 -2.68 20.78 7.30
CA THR A 147 -1.28 20.64 6.87
C THR A 147 -1.17 19.58 5.78
N LEU A 148 -0.64 19.97 4.61
CA LEU A 148 -0.06 19.04 3.65
C LEU A 148 1.45 18.93 3.94
N GLN A 149 1.88 17.74 4.34
CA GLN A 149 3.28 17.41 4.59
C GLN A 149 3.81 16.49 3.50
N LEU A 150 4.94 16.86 2.91
CA LEU A 150 5.67 16.04 1.93
C LEU A 150 6.98 15.59 2.58
N GLY A 151 6.91 14.49 3.33
CA GLY A 151 7.95 14.07 4.29
C GLY A 151 9.09 13.25 3.71
N GLY A 152 8.88 12.56 2.58
CA GLY A 152 9.86 11.55 2.11
C GLY A 152 10.09 11.48 0.60
N GLY A 153 9.50 12.35 -0.22
CA GLY A 153 9.66 12.32 -1.68
C GLY A 153 9.64 13.70 -2.35
N SER A 154 9.57 13.68 -3.68
CA SER A 154 9.50 14.87 -4.53
C SER A 154 8.06 15.28 -4.79
N PHE A 155 7.82 16.58 -4.97
CA PHE A 155 6.59 17.10 -5.56
C PHE A 155 6.79 17.23 -7.08
N ASN A 156 6.18 16.31 -7.84
CA ASN A 156 6.27 16.25 -9.30
C ASN A 156 4.96 16.74 -9.92
N HIS A 157 4.89 18.02 -10.28
CA HIS A 157 3.72 18.61 -10.95
C HIS A 157 4.02 18.83 -12.43
N THR A 158 3.58 17.90 -13.28
CA THR A 158 3.80 17.97 -14.74
C THR A 158 2.59 18.51 -15.50
N SER A 159 1.37 18.33 -14.97
CA SER A 159 0.13 18.91 -15.50
C SER A 159 -0.98 18.99 -14.45
N GLY A 160 -2.14 19.53 -14.83
CA GLY A 160 -3.30 19.64 -13.95
C GLY A 160 -3.24 20.82 -12.99
N THR A 161 -4.20 20.85 -12.07
CA THR A 161 -4.38 21.95 -11.11
C THR A 161 -4.00 21.50 -9.70
N PHE A 162 -3.13 22.25 -9.05
CA PHE A 162 -2.88 22.15 -7.61
C PHE A 162 -3.37 23.43 -6.93
N ASN A 163 -4.38 23.30 -6.07
CA ASN A 163 -4.91 24.39 -5.26
C ASN A 163 -4.41 24.23 -3.81
N HIS A 164 -3.74 25.25 -3.29
CA HIS A 164 -3.18 25.24 -1.94
C HIS A 164 -4.17 25.79 -0.90
N SER A 165 -4.28 25.11 0.26
CA SER A 165 -5.10 25.52 1.41
C SER A 165 -6.51 25.99 1.04
N SER A 166 -7.21 25.19 0.23
CA SER A 166 -8.62 25.40 -0.11
C SER A 166 -9.56 24.92 0.99
#